data_AF-A0A396RMD1-F1
#
_entry.id   AF-A0A396RMD1-F1
#
_cell.length_a   1.000
_cell.length_b   1.000
_cell.length_c   1.000
_cell.angle_alpha   90.00
_cell.angle_beta   90.00
_cell.angle_gamma   90.00
#
_symmetry.space_group_name_H-M   'P 1'
#
loop_
_entity.id
_entity.type
_entity.pdbx_description
1 polymer ?
#
loop_
_entity_poly.entity_id
_entity_poly.type
_entity_poly.pdbx_seq_one_letter_code
_entity_poly.pdbx_strand_id
1 'polypeptide(L)' 'MFEGRSLTIEDGRFDYGERRMLTFGWLDDRAVAMVWTEREGGCRVISMRHMHRWEIEHVGLD' A
#
# COMPACT_ATOMS: atom_id res chain seq x y z
N MET A 1 -10.01 -0.59 -6.94
CA MET A 1 -9.40 -1.92 -6.71
C MET A 1 -8.07 -1.91 -7.43
N PHE A 2 -6.98 -2.42 -6.85
CA PHE A 2 -5.69 -2.50 -7.58
C PHE A 2 -5.85 -3.44 -8.78
N GLU A 3 -5.25 -3.09 -9.90
CA GLU A 3 -5.24 -3.95 -11.09
C GLU A 3 -4.02 -4.88 -11.01
N GLY A 4 -4.24 -6.19 -11.07
CA GLY A 4 -3.16 -7.18 -11.06
C GLY A 4 -2.55 -7.48 -9.69
N ARG A 5 -1.22 -7.69 -9.64
CA ARG A 5 -0.51 -8.10 -8.41
C ARG A 5 -0.48 -6.94 -7.41
N SER A 6 -0.89 -7.24 -6.17
CA SER A 6 -0.72 -6.34 -5.03
C SER A 6 -0.33 -7.13 -3.80
N LEU A 7 0.51 -6.53 -2.95
CA LEU A 7 0.90 -7.05 -1.65
C LEU A 7 0.32 -6.13 -0.58
N THR A 8 -0.44 -6.68 0.36
CA THR A 8 -0.93 -5.95 1.52
C THR A 8 -0.41 -6.59 2.80
N ILE A 9 0.22 -5.79 3.66
CA ILE A 9 0.78 -6.20 4.95
C ILE A 9 0.38 -5.19 6.03
N GLU A 10 0.41 -5.60 7.30
CA GLU A 10 0.19 -4.68 8.42
C GLU A 10 1.43 -3.79 8.65
N ASP A 11 1.22 -2.51 8.96
CA ASP A 11 2.28 -1.56 9.31
C ASP A 11 2.74 -1.77 10.76
N GLY A 12 3.58 -2.78 10.97
CA GLY A 12 4.14 -3.10 12.29
C GLY A 12 5.32 -2.22 12.72
N ARG A 13 5.62 -1.11 12.02
CA ARG A 13 6.83 -0.31 12.31
C ARG A 13 6.73 0.47 13.62
N PHE A 14 5.52 0.92 13.98
CA PHE A 14 5.25 1.69 15.19
C PHE A 14 3.83 1.40 15.71
N ASP A 15 3.58 1.61 16.99
CA ASP A 15 2.21 1.68 17.53
C ASP A 15 1.60 3.05 17.23
N TYR A 16 0.70 3.08 16.26
CA TYR A 16 0.02 4.30 15.81
C TYR A 16 -1.32 4.55 16.52
N GLY A 17 -1.73 3.71 17.47
CA GLY A 17 -3.05 3.77 18.10
C GLY A 17 -4.22 3.37 17.16
N GLU A 18 -3.93 2.92 15.94
CA GLU A 18 -4.88 2.37 14.98
C GLU A 18 -4.18 1.33 14.11
N ARG A 19 -4.92 0.32 13.63
CA ARG A 19 -4.38 -0.68 12.69
C ARG A 19 -4.16 -0.04 11.34
N ARG A 20 -2.91 -0.05 10.86
CA ARG A 20 -2.53 0.47 9.55
C ARG A 20 -2.06 -0.66 8.65
N MET A 21 -2.34 -0.53 7.37
CA MET A 21 -1.95 -1.46 6.32
C MET A 21 -1.03 -0.73 5.34
N LEU A 22 0.04 -1.39 4.90
CA LEU A 22 0.80 -1.03 3.71
C LEU A 22 0.32 -1.89 2.56
N THR A 23 -0.07 -1.26 1.46
CA THR A 23 -0.34 -1.92 0.19
C THR A 23 0.64 -1.44 -0.86
N PHE A 24 1.33 -2.37 -1.52
CA PHE A 24 2.11 -2.15 -2.72
C PHE A 24 1.36 -2.75 -3.90
N GLY A 25 1.18 -2.01 -4.99
CA GLY A 25 0.48 -2.54 -6.16
C GLY A 25 0.42 -1.58 -7.32
N TRP A 26 -0.10 -2.05 -8.44
CA TRP A 26 -0.36 -1.24 -9.63
C TRP A 26 -1.75 -0.61 -9.55
N LEU A 27 -1.79 0.71 -9.63
CA LEU A 27 -3.00 1.50 -9.81
C LEU A 27 -2.91 2.13 -11.20
N ASP A 28 -3.75 1.65 -12.11
CA ASP A 28 -3.62 1.88 -13.55
C ASP A 28 -2.20 1.51 -14.03
N ASP A 29 -1.49 2.45 -14.66
CA ASP A 29 -0.13 2.27 -15.18
C ASP A 29 0.97 2.63 -14.16
N ARG A 30 0.63 2.78 -12.87
CA ARG A 30 1.57 3.26 -11.84
C ARG A 30 1.68 2.33 -10.65
N ALA A 31 2.91 1.93 -10.33
CA ALA A 31 3.22 1.27 -9.07
C ALA A 31 3.16 2.27 -7.91
N VAL A 32 2.36 1.95 -6.89
CA VAL A 32 2.17 2.79 -5.70
C VAL A 32 2.37 2.01 -4.41
N ALA A 33 2.92 2.71 -3.41
CA ALA A 33 2.92 2.30 -2.02
C ALA A 33 1.88 3.16 -1.27
N MET A 34 0.91 2.50 -0.62
CA MET A 34 -0.21 3.13 0.05
C MET A 34 -0.26 2.69 1.52
N VAL A 35 -0.33 3.66 2.44
CA VAL A 35 -0.63 3.43 3.84
C VAL A 35 -2.09 3.81 4.08
N TRP A 36 -2.86 2.91 4.69
CA TRP A 36 -4.28 3.14 4.94
C TRP A 36 -4.76 2.44 6.22
N THR A 37 -5.92 2.82 6.71
CA THR A 37 -6.61 2.16 7.82
C THR A 37 -8.06 1.88 7.43
N GLU A 38 -8.64 0.79 7.93
CA GLU A 38 -10.03 0.45 7.72
C GLU A 38 -10.96 1.41 8.49
N ARG A 39 -12.08 1.79 7.89
CA ARG A 39 -13.13 2.62 8.50
C ARG A 39 -14.49 2.04 8.14
N GLU A 40 -15.52 2.41 8.90
CA GLU A 40 -16.88 2.00 8.57
C GLU A 40 -17.23 2.46 7.16
N GLY A 41 -17.59 1.51 6.29
CA GLY A 41 -17.95 1.77 4.90
C GLY A 41 -16.77 2.03 3.95
N GLY A 42 -15.50 1.85 4.36
CA GLY A 42 -14.38 1.97 3.43
C GLY A 42 -12.99 1.97 4.05
N CYS A 43 -12.06 2.63 3.38
CA CYS A 43 -10.70 2.83 3.87
C CYS A 43 -10.36 4.32 3.91
N ARG A 44 -9.57 4.71 4.92
CA ARG A 44 -8.95 6.04 4.97
C ARG A 44 -7.51 5.89 4.51
N VAL A 45 -7.18 6.51 3.38
CA VAL A 45 -5.79 6.64 2.93
C VAL A 45 -5.07 7.66 3.82
N ILE A 46 -3.93 7.24 4.38
CA ILE A 46 -3.07 8.07 5.24
C ILE A 46 -1.94 8.65 4.40
N SER A 47 -1.37 7.85 3.50
CA SER A 47 -0.34 8.29 2.56
C SER A 47 -0.39 7.41 1.31
N MET A 48 -0.08 7.98 0.15
CA MET A 48 0.10 7.25 -1.09
C MET A 48 1.20 7.92 -1.90
N ARG A 49 2.10 7.12 -2.46
CA ARG A 49 3.17 7.63 -3.32
C ARG A 49 3.49 6.64 -4.44
N HIS A 50 4.05 7.17 -5.53
CA HIS A 50 4.68 6.33 -6.52
C HIS A 50 5.87 5.58 -5.91
N MET A 51 6.10 4.38 -6.43
CA MET A 51 7.25 3.58 -6.10
C MET A 51 8.40 3.89 -7.06
N HIS A 52 9.61 3.94 -6.52
CA HIS A 52 10.81 3.88 -7.34
C HIS A 52 11.02 2.46 -7.86
N ARG A 53 11.75 2.31 -8.98
CA ARG A 53 12.02 0.99 -9.60
C ARG A 53 12.58 -0.04 -8.62
N TRP A 54 13.55 0.35 -7.79
CA TRP A 54 14.15 -0.56 -6.82
C TRP A 54 13.14 -1.09 -5.79
N GLU A 55 12.09 -0.33 -5.49
CA GLU A 55 11.03 -0.76 -4.58
C GLU A 55 10.13 -1.78 -5.26
N ILE A 56 9.80 -1.56 -6.54
CA ILE A 56 9.00 -2.48 -7.37
C ILE A 56 9.69 -3.85 -7.41
N GLU A 57 10.98 -3.87 -7.71
CA GLU A 57 11.81 -5.08 -7.73
C GLU A 57 11.89 -5.74 -6.33
N HIS A 58 12.07 -4.93 -5.27
CA HIS A 58 12.19 -5.44 -3.90
C HIS A 58 10.93 -6.16 -3.41
N VAL A 59 9.74 -5.71 -3.85
CA VAL A 59 8.46 -6.34 -3.48
C VAL A 59 7.95 -7.35 -4.52
N GLY A 60 8.70 -7.58 -5.61
CA GLY A 60 8.34 -8.52 -6.68
C GLY A 60 7.10 -8.12 -7.48
N LEU A 61 6.98 -6.82 -7.78
CA LEU A 61 5.91 -6.26 -8.61
C LEU A 61 6.32 -6.03 -10.08
N ASP A 62 7.54 -6.40 -10.46
CA ASP A 62 8.04 -6.44 -11.83
C ASP A 62 7.55 -7.66 -12.65
#